data_AF-A0A970FK89-F1
#
_entry.id   AF-A0A970FK89-F1
#
_cell.length_a   1.000
_cell.length_b   1.000
_cell.length_c   1.000
_cell.angle_alpha   90.00
_cell.angle_beta   90.00
_cell.angle_gamma   90.00
#
_symmetry.space_group_name_H-M   'P 1'
#
loop_
_entity.id
_entity.type
_entity.pdbx_description
1 polymer ?
#
loop_
_entity_poly.entity_id
_entity_poly.type
_entity_poly.pdbx_seq_one_letter_code
_entity_poly.pdbx_strand_id
1 'polypeptide(L)'
;METENTNERRKGRKGSSLIKLALFLFIFVLVIGVAVYAFLDINPINVFTEGYNELYSKIVLKSKAELTEKVRNIGTYENSEYFSAATVSNNFVIAEKSSVRIIDMYGNEKAYIPVSLNKPHIHSYKQRAIIADLEGRFLALLDDGKILWQKSLNEDIVYASISENWILLITNSKEAGYKRSIRAWSLDGQEVSIRNISNYYPVSVSHYPTFEKATFVVNGVDISGLETNSFFDFLDPAMAQKASIRGDNEVMAKGMPAGDKLFLYGEKSIFLIDNMFNTVWKKKTADSLITAASVIDGKYPVYAERDTEIYSRENRNVTNVRILNQDSSVKKELIVDDVVTGIISSGKTAALISGHEILFINSNGEIMDTYTSKMNISGVYLANEKMAYIVSGGTITRFNINVSHKKFGIF
;
A
#
# COMPACT_ATOMS: atom_id res chain seq x y z
N MET A 1 -69.26 59.18 13.42
CA MET A 1 -68.00 59.40 14.16
C MET A 1 -68.10 58.54 15.41
N GLU A 2 -67.51 57.34 15.48
CA GLU A 2 -66.04 57.04 15.40
C GLU A 2 -65.29 57.67 16.60
N THR A 3 -64.27 57.11 17.26
CA THR A 3 -63.52 55.81 17.27
C THR A 3 -62.67 55.79 18.55
N GLU A 4 -62.23 54.69 19.19
CA GLU A 4 -62.57 53.26 19.12
C GLU A 4 -62.16 52.56 20.45
N ASN A 5 -62.09 51.22 20.49
CA ASN A 5 -61.41 50.46 21.56
C ASN A 5 -59.88 50.55 21.43
N THR A 6 -59.14 50.41 22.54
CA THR A 6 -58.22 49.26 22.73
C THR A 6 -57.61 49.24 24.14
N ASN A 7 -57.71 48.10 24.81
CA ASN A 7 -57.14 47.86 26.14
C ASN A 7 -56.40 46.50 26.11
N GLU A 8 -55.17 46.48 25.59
CA GLU A 8 -54.39 45.26 25.33
C GLU A 8 -53.18 45.07 26.26
N ARG A 9 -53.45 44.30 27.32
CA ARG A 9 -52.58 43.32 27.99
C ARG A 9 -51.13 43.17 27.46
N ARG A 10 -50.14 43.57 28.28
CA ARG A 10 -48.79 42.98 28.28
C ARG A 10 -48.58 42.02 29.45
N LYS A 11 -48.97 40.74 29.30
CA LYS A 11 -48.48 39.64 30.15
C LYS A 11 -47.38 38.87 29.39
N GLY A 12 -46.12 39.06 29.81
CA GLY A 12 -44.96 38.53 29.10
C GLY A 12 -44.86 37.00 29.11
N ARG A 13 -44.71 36.40 27.92
CA ARG A 13 -44.44 34.96 27.72
C ARG A 13 -43.09 34.56 28.30
N LYS A 14 -43.06 33.95 29.50
CA LYS A 14 -41.87 33.22 30.01
C LYS A 14 -41.90 31.69 29.77
N GLY A 15 -43.03 31.12 29.33
CA GLY A 15 -43.20 29.66 29.18
C GLY A 15 -42.64 29.02 27.91
N SER A 16 -42.41 29.76 26.82
CA SER A 16 -42.03 29.17 25.52
C SER A 16 -40.56 28.76 25.40
N SER A 17 -39.69 29.30 26.25
CA SER A 17 -38.25 28.98 26.25
C SER A 17 -37.98 27.59 26.86
N LEU A 18 -38.59 27.27 28.00
CA LEU A 18 -38.43 25.99 28.69
C LEU A 18 -38.97 24.81 27.86
N ILE A 19 -40.11 24.99 27.19
CA ILE A 19 -40.68 23.96 26.30
C ILE A 19 -39.75 23.68 25.12
N LYS A 20 -39.15 24.71 24.52
CA LYS A 20 -38.15 24.53 23.44
C LYS A 20 -36.88 23.84 23.93
N LEU A 21 -36.40 24.17 25.14
CA LEU A 21 -35.25 23.51 25.76
C LEU A 21 -35.53 22.03 26.05
N ALA A 22 -36.69 21.70 26.59
CA ALA A 22 -37.11 20.33 26.85
C ALA A 22 -37.25 19.52 25.55
N LEU A 23 -37.84 20.10 24.50
CA LEU A 23 -37.94 19.47 23.18
C LEU A 23 -36.57 19.24 22.55
N PHE A 24 -35.65 20.21 22.65
CA PHE A 24 -34.27 20.06 22.19
C PHE A 24 -33.53 18.95 22.93
N LEU A 25 -33.63 18.90 24.27
CA LEU A 25 -33.03 17.83 25.08
C LEU A 25 -33.62 16.46 24.75
N PHE A 26 -34.93 16.36 24.52
CA PHE A 26 -35.59 15.12 24.12
C PHE A 26 -35.09 14.61 22.76
N ILE A 27 -35.00 15.50 21.76
CA ILE A 27 -34.42 15.19 20.44
C ILE A 27 -32.95 14.78 20.58
N PHE A 28 -32.16 15.48 21.41
CA PHE A 28 -30.75 15.17 21.65
C PHE A 28 -30.56 13.79 22.29
N VAL A 29 -31.39 13.42 23.28
CA VAL A 29 -31.38 12.07 23.88
C VAL A 29 -31.79 11.00 22.86
N LEU A 30 -32.77 11.26 22.00
CA LEU A 30 -33.14 10.34 20.91
C LEU A 30 -32.00 10.14 19.91
N VAL A 31 -31.33 11.22 19.48
CA VAL A 31 -30.18 11.15 18.56
C VAL A 31 -29.02 10.37 19.19
N ILE A 32 -28.72 10.59 20.48
CA ILE A 32 -27.73 9.79 21.22
C ILE A 32 -28.16 8.33 21.30
N GLY A 33 -29.42 8.04 21.62
CA GLY A 33 -29.94 6.67 21.69
C GLY A 33 -29.80 5.93 20.35
N VAL A 34 -30.20 6.57 19.24
CA VAL A 34 -30.04 6.02 17.89
C VAL A 34 -28.56 5.82 17.54
N ALA A 35 -27.68 6.76 17.89
CA ALA A 35 -26.24 6.61 17.65
C ALA A 35 -25.61 5.49 18.48
N VAL A 36 -25.94 5.37 19.77
CA VAL A 36 -25.48 4.27 20.64
C VAL A 36 -25.96 2.93 20.10
N TYR A 37 -27.21 2.83 19.66
CA TYR A 37 -27.73 1.61 19.04
C TYR A 37 -27.00 1.29 17.73
N ALA A 38 -26.92 2.25 16.80
CA ALA A 38 -26.37 2.02 15.46
C ALA A 38 -24.85 1.75 15.44
N PHE A 39 -24.06 2.39 16.32
CA PHE A 39 -22.60 2.24 16.34
C PHE A 39 -22.08 1.21 17.34
N LEU A 40 -22.82 0.90 18.41
CA LEU A 40 -22.36 0.01 19.47
C LEU A 40 -23.18 -1.28 19.58
N ASP A 41 -24.32 -1.38 18.89
CA ASP A 41 -25.28 -2.49 18.97
C ASP A 41 -25.78 -2.71 20.42
N ILE A 42 -26.00 -1.60 21.13
CA ILE A 42 -26.46 -1.57 22.52
C ILE A 42 -27.86 -0.96 22.54
N ASN A 43 -28.84 -1.69 23.05
CA ASN A 43 -30.19 -1.16 23.26
C ASN A 43 -30.16 0.01 24.27
N PRO A 44 -30.63 1.22 23.91
CA PRO A 44 -30.59 2.38 24.80
C PRO A 44 -31.37 2.19 26.10
N ILE A 45 -32.36 1.29 26.13
CA ILE A 45 -33.12 0.97 27.34
C ILE A 45 -32.21 0.30 28.39
N ASN A 46 -31.25 -0.53 27.94
CA ASN A 46 -30.32 -1.21 28.84
C ASN A 46 -29.42 -0.21 29.58
N VAL A 47 -29.17 0.98 29.02
CA VAL A 47 -28.42 2.07 29.67
C VAL A 47 -29.09 2.52 30.96
N PHE A 48 -30.43 2.54 30.99
CA PHE A 48 -31.21 2.95 32.16
C PHE A 48 -31.38 1.84 33.20
N THR A 49 -31.21 0.56 32.83
CA THR A 49 -31.37 -0.58 33.73
C THR A 49 -30.06 -1.13 34.29
N GLU A 50 -28.97 -1.12 33.49
CA GLU A 50 -27.64 -1.66 33.86
C GLU A 50 -26.73 -0.56 34.46
N GLY A 51 -27.02 0.71 34.18
CA GLY A 51 -26.29 1.85 34.69
C GLY A 51 -24.94 2.12 33.99
N TYR A 52 -24.40 3.31 34.25
CA TYR A 52 -23.27 3.86 33.49
C TYR A 52 -21.99 3.00 33.56
N ASN A 53 -21.69 2.40 34.71
CA ASN A 53 -20.44 1.65 34.92
C ASN A 53 -20.43 0.32 34.16
N GLU A 54 -21.55 -0.40 34.14
CA GLU A 54 -21.65 -1.63 33.33
C GLU A 54 -21.61 -1.30 31.84
N LEU A 55 -22.27 -0.22 31.41
CA LEU A 55 -22.21 0.23 30.02
C LEU A 55 -20.78 0.59 29.58
N TYR A 56 -20.07 1.38 30.39
CA TYR A 56 -18.67 1.72 30.15
C TYR A 56 -17.81 0.45 30.07
N SER A 57 -18.03 -0.51 30.98
CA SER A 57 -17.34 -1.81 30.93
C SER A 57 -17.64 -2.57 29.64
N LYS A 58 -18.89 -2.64 29.17
CA LYS A 58 -19.27 -3.32 27.92
C LYS A 58 -18.70 -2.63 26.69
N ILE A 59 -18.70 -1.31 26.64
CA ILE A 59 -18.11 -0.53 25.54
C ILE A 59 -16.59 -0.70 25.52
N VAL A 60 -15.91 -0.64 26.67
CA VAL A 60 -14.47 -0.88 26.78
C VAL A 60 -14.10 -2.33 26.47
N LEU A 61 -14.91 -3.31 26.90
CA LEU A 61 -14.69 -4.73 26.59
C LEU A 61 -14.95 -5.06 25.12
N LYS A 62 -16.01 -4.53 24.50
CA LYS A 62 -16.32 -4.72 23.08
C LYS A 62 -15.27 -4.05 22.20
N SER A 63 -14.93 -2.79 22.46
CA SER A 63 -13.84 -2.10 21.73
C SER A 63 -12.50 -2.79 21.93
N LYS A 64 -12.16 -3.26 23.15
CA LYS A 64 -10.95 -4.06 23.39
C LYS A 64 -10.98 -5.38 22.64
N ALA A 65 -12.11 -6.09 22.60
CA ALA A 65 -12.27 -7.34 21.86
C ALA A 65 -12.04 -7.12 20.34
N GLU A 66 -12.69 -6.12 19.74
CA GLU A 66 -12.55 -5.76 18.32
C GLU A 66 -11.14 -5.24 17.95
N LEU A 67 -10.44 -4.61 18.90
CA LEU A 67 -9.03 -4.24 18.78
C LEU A 67 -8.11 -5.47 18.87
N THR A 68 -8.44 -6.48 19.69
CA THR A 68 -7.65 -7.72 19.85
C THR A 68 -7.98 -8.82 18.84
N GLU A 69 -9.07 -8.69 18.08
CA GLU A 69 -9.47 -9.65 17.06
C GLU A 69 -8.33 -9.89 16.06
N LYS A 70 -7.82 -11.12 15.98
CA LYS A 70 -6.64 -11.44 15.16
C LYS A 70 -6.93 -11.38 13.66
N VAL A 71 -8.11 -11.84 13.27
CA VAL A 71 -8.57 -11.98 11.88
C VAL A 71 -9.96 -11.37 11.80
N ARG A 72 -10.15 -10.31 11.00
CA ARG A 72 -11.47 -9.68 10.78
C ARG A 72 -11.73 -9.54 9.29
N ASN A 73 -12.88 -10.01 8.81
CA ASN A 73 -13.34 -9.64 7.47
C ASN A 73 -13.81 -8.17 7.51
N ILE A 74 -13.25 -7.34 6.62
CA ILE A 74 -13.52 -5.90 6.58
C ILE A 74 -14.23 -5.46 5.29
N GLY A 75 -14.54 -6.39 4.38
CA GLY A 75 -15.24 -6.08 3.15
C GLY A 75 -14.99 -7.07 2.02
N THR A 76 -15.60 -6.76 0.88
CA THR A 76 -15.47 -7.48 -0.37
C THR A 76 -15.04 -6.53 -1.49
N TYR A 77 -14.43 -7.12 -2.52
CA TYR A 77 -14.09 -6.43 -3.75
C TYR A 77 -14.75 -7.16 -4.92
N GLU A 78 -15.05 -6.44 -5.99
CA GLU A 78 -15.44 -7.08 -7.24
C GLU A 78 -14.25 -7.89 -7.75
N ASN A 79 -14.39 -9.22 -7.85
CA ASN A 79 -13.36 -10.10 -8.39
C ASN A 79 -13.27 -9.97 -9.93
N SER A 80 -13.02 -8.75 -10.38
CA SER A 80 -12.70 -8.40 -11.75
C SER A 80 -11.21 -8.60 -12.00
N GLU A 81 -10.86 -8.83 -13.26
CA GLU A 81 -9.47 -9.03 -13.71
C GLU A 81 -8.57 -7.79 -13.48
N TYR A 82 -9.15 -6.62 -13.18
CA TYR A 82 -8.44 -5.35 -13.01
C TYR A 82 -8.82 -4.67 -11.69
N PHE A 83 -8.21 -5.17 -10.60
CA PHE A 83 -8.26 -4.59 -9.26
C PHE A 83 -6.85 -4.08 -8.89
N SER A 84 -6.79 -2.97 -8.15
CA SER A 84 -5.55 -2.50 -7.52
C SER A 84 -5.83 -2.01 -6.10
N ALA A 85 -4.84 -2.13 -5.22
CA ALA A 85 -4.96 -1.66 -3.85
C ALA A 85 -3.62 -1.22 -3.25
N ALA A 86 -3.71 -0.46 -2.16
CA ALA A 86 -2.56 -0.06 -1.35
C ALA A 86 -2.99 0.26 0.10
N THR A 87 -2.01 0.53 0.96
CA THR A 87 -2.25 1.09 2.30
C THR A 87 -1.92 2.57 2.36
N VAL A 88 -2.78 3.33 3.03
CA VAL A 88 -2.63 4.79 3.26
C VAL A 88 -3.12 5.13 4.66
N SER A 89 -2.27 5.70 5.51
CA SER A 89 -2.60 6.08 6.90
C SER A 89 -3.25 4.94 7.73
N ASN A 90 -2.77 3.70 7.56
CA ASN A 90 -3.35 2.46 8.12
C ASN A 90 -4.79 2.12 7.66
N ASN A 91 -5.26 2.71 6.56
CA ASN A 91 -6.50 2.31 5.89
C ASN A 91 -6.16 1.53 4.61
N PHE A 92 -7.10 0.72 4.14
CA PHE A 92 -7.02 0.02 2.87
C PHE A 92 -7.65 0.87 1.77
N VAL A 93 -6.93 1.11 0.67
CA VAL A 93 -7.42 1.84 -0.50
C VAL A 93 -7.56 0.85 -1.64
N ILE A 94 -8.72 0.83 -2.29
CA ILE A 94 -9.09 -0.08 -3.37
C ILE A 94 -9.49 0.76 -4.58
N ALA A 95 -8.95 0.46 -5.75
CA ALA A 95 -9.43 1.00 -7.02
C ALA A 95 -10.01 -0.14 -7.87
N GLU A 96 -11.27 0.03 -8.24
CA GLU A 96 -12.06 -0.81 -9.14
C GLU A 96 -12.45 0.04 -10.36
N LYS A 97 -13.06 -0.57 -11.39
CA LYS A 97 -13.39 0.13 -12.64
C LYS A 97 -14.31 1.34 -12.47
N SER A 98 -15.21 1.29 -11.48
CA SER A 98 -16.26 2.30 -11.24
C SER A 98 -16.02 3.17 -10.01
N SER A 99 -15.07 2.80 -9.14
CA SER A 99 -14.87 3.51 -7.87
C SER A 99 -13.46 3.37 -7.29
N VAL A 100 -13.08 4.35 -6.45
CA VAL A 100 -12.04 4.18 -5.45
C VAL A 100 -12.67 4.25 -4.07
N ARG A 101 -12.42 3.22 -3.26
CA ARG A 101 -12.97 3.05 -1.92
C ARG A 101 -11.85 3.05 -0.89
N ILE A 102 -12.10 3.66 0.27
CA ILE A 102 -11.16 3.70 1.38
C ILE A 102 -11.84 3.08 2.60
N ILE A 103 -11.30 1.96 3.08
CA ILE A 103 -11.87 1.16 4.16
C ILE A 103 -10.91 1.17 5.34
N ASP A 104 -11.42 1.38 6.55
CA ASP A 104 -10.62 1.36 7.77
C ASP A 104 -10.34 -0.07 8.30
N MET A 105 -9.63 -0.18 9.43
CA MET A 105 -9.29 -1.46 10.04
C MET A 105 -10.48 -2.23 10.66
N TYR A 106 -11.68 -1.65 10.67
CA TYR A 106 -12.91 -2.24 11.21
C TYR A 106 -13.90 -2.63 10.12
N GLY A 107 -13.70 -2.15 8.89
CA GLY A 107 -14.60 -2.37 7.74
C GLY A 107 -15.49 -1.17 7.40
N ASN A 108 -15.28 0.00 8.02
CA ASN A 108 -16.05 1.19 7.69
C ASN A 108 -15.47 1.85 6.43
N GLU A 109 -16.33 2.16 5.47
CA GLU A 109 -15.97 2.99 4.32
C GLU A 109 -15.83 4.46 4.76
N LYS A 110 -14.62 4.98 4.69
CA LYS A 110 -14.27 6.38 5.00
C LYS A 110 -14.46 7.32 3.82
N ALA A 111 -14.32 6.80 2.60
CA ALA A 111 -14.52 7.56 1.37
C ALA A 111 -14.93 6.63 0.22
N TYR A 112 -15.85 7.12 -0.61
CA TYR A 112 -16.23 6.56 -1.89
C TYR A 112 -16.04 7.63 -2.96
N ILE A 113 -15.29 7.30 -4.01
CA ILE A 113 -14.98 8.20 -5.11
C ILE A 113 -15.46 7.54 -6.41
N PRO A 114 -16.49 8.05 -7.09
CA PRO A 114 -16.88 7.54 -8.40
C PRO A 114 -15.84 7.91 -9.46
N VAL A 115 -15.36 6.92 -10.21
CA VAL A 115 -14.39 7.07 -11.31
C VAL A 115 -14.76 6.15 -12.47
N SER A 116 -14.08 6.31 -13.62
CA SER A 116 -14.18 5.36 -14.72
C SER A 116 -12.76 4.99 -15.15
N LEU A 117 -12.34 3.79 -14.75
CA LEU A 117 -11.00 3.23 -14.96
C LEU A 117 -11.14 1.92 -15.75
N ASN A 118 -10.24 1.70 -16.70
CA ASN A 118 -10.14 0.48 -17.49
C ASN A 118 -9.20 -0.53 -16.80
N LYS A 119 -8.03 -0.05 -16.37
CA LYS A 119 -7.00 -0.80 -15.65
C LYS A 119 -6.55 0.02 -14.43
N PRO A 120 -7.29 -0.06 -13.31
CA PRO A 120 -6.97 0.70 -12.10
C PRO A 120 -5.56 0.39 -11.59
N HIS A 121 -4.84 1.43 -11.16
CA HIS A 121 -3.53 1.31 -10.52
C HIS A 121 -3.40 2.29 -9.36
N ILE A 122 -3.03 1.78 -8.18
CA ILE A 122 -2.69 2.59 -7.01
C ILE A 122 -1.20 2.41 -6.68
N HIS A 123 -0.54 3.52 -6.39
CA HIS A 123 0.75 3.53 -5.71
C HIS A 123 0.68 4.47 -4.51
N SER A 124 1.07 4.02 -3.32
CA SER A 124 1.10 4.85 -2.10
C SER A 124 2.52 5.22 -1.65
N TYR A 125 2.62 6.32 -0.93
CA TYR A 125 3.81 6.76 -0.21
C TYR A 125 3.37 7.50 1.06
N LYS A 126 3.66 6.91 2.23
CA LYS A 126 3.20 7.40 3.55
C LYS A 126 1.66 7.57 3.59
N GLN A 127 1.21 8.81 3.72
CA GLN A 127 -0.20 9.24 3.79
C GLN A 127 -0.81 9.62 2.43
N ARG A 128 -0.03 9.55 1.34
CA ARG A 128 -0.47 9.88 -0.01
C ARG A 128 -0.60 8.64 -0.87
N ALA A 129 -1.48 8.70 -1.85
CA ALA A 129 -1.50 7.73 -2.94
C ALA A 129 -1.91 8.40 -4.24
N ILE A 130 -1.45 7.86 -5.36
CA ILE A 130 -1.98 8.20 -6.68
C ILE A 130 -2.92 7.09 -7.14
N ILE A 131 -3.95 7.48 -7.89
CA ILE A 131 -4.79 6.60 -8.71
C ILE A 131 -4.44 6.91 -10.15
N ALA A 132 -4.16 5.90 -10.96
CA ALA A 132 -4.03 6.02 -12.41
C ALA A 132 -4.93 5.01 -13.12
N ASP A 133 -5.37 5.35 -14.33
CA ASP A 133 -5.89 4.38 -15.30
C ASP A 133 -4.77 3.99 -16.26
N LEU A 134 -4.23 2.76 -16.13
CA LEU A 134 -3.19 2.29 -17.05
C LEU A 134 -3.80 2.01 -18.44
N GLU A 135 -3.07 2.37 -19.48
CA GLU A 135 -3.55 2.48 -20.88
C GLU A 135 -4.70 3.50 -21.08
N GLY A 136 -5.22 4.10 -20.00
CA GLY A 136 -6.08 5.27 -20.00
C GLY A 136 -5.29 6.55 -19.70
N ARG A 137 -6.02 7.62 -19.35
CA ARG A 137 -5.46 8.97 -19.15
C ARG A 137 -5.79 9.61 -17.81
N PHE A 138 -6.58 8.94 -16.98
CA PHE A 138 -6.98 9.45 -15.67
C PHE A 138 -5.83 9.37 -14.68
N LEU A 139 -5.57 10.46 -13.97
CA LEU A 139 -4.62 10.53 -12.85
C LEU A 139 -5.23 11.36 -11.72
N ALA A 140 -5.21 10.86 -10.49
CA ALA A 140 -5.62 11.60 -9.30
C ALA A 140 -4.63 11.41 -8.15
N LEU A 141 -4.49 12.45 -7.32
CA LEU A 141 -3.70 12.42 -6.09
C LEU A 141 -4.63 12.44 -4.88
N LEU A 142 -4.44 11.50 -3.95
CA LEU A 142 -5.00 11.56 -2.60
C LEU A 142 -3.93 11.93 -1.56
N ASP A 143 -4.36 12.66 -0.53
CA ASP A 143 -3.64 12.84 0.73
C ASP A 143 -4.64 12.59 1.89
N ASP A 144 -4.24 11.73 2.83
CA ASP A 144 -5.05 11.24 3.96
C ASP A 144 -6.50 10.86 3.61
N GLY A 145 -6.65 10.17 2.47
CA GLY A 145 -7.92 9.66 1.99
C GLY A 145 -8.86 10.66 1.31
N LYS A 146 -8.39 11.88 1.03
CA LYS A 146 -9.14 12.88 0.22
C LYS A 146 -8.41 13.13 -1.09
N ILE A 147 -9.15 13.25 -2.19
CA ILE A 147 -8.57 13.74 -3.45
C ILE A 147 -8.14 15.20 -3.25
N LEU A 148 -6.87 15.48 -3.53
CA LEU A 148 -6.34 16.84 -3.65
C LEU A 148 -6.64 17.42 -5.03
N TRP A 149 -6.44 16.62 -6.08
CA TRP A 149 -6.77 16.96 -7.46
C TRP A 149 -6.87 15.71 -8.34
N GLN A 150 -7.53 15.87 -9.49
CA GLN A 150 -7.60 14.88 -10.56
C GLN A 150 -7.41 15.56 -11.93
N LYS A 151 -6.83 14.84 -12.89
CA LYS A 151 -6.53 15.31 -14.24
C LYS A 151 -6.76 14.20 -15.27
N SER A 152 -7.07 14.61 -16.49
CA SER A 152 -6.96 13.75 -17.66
C SER A 152 -5.73 14.20 -18.43
N LEU A 153 -4.81 13.28 -18.70
CA LEU A 153 -3.59 13.56 -19.46
C LEU A 153 -3.86 13.55 -20.97
N ASN A 154 -2.89 14.04 -21.75
CA ASN A 154 -2.97 13.97 -23.21
C ASN A 154 -2.54 12.60 -23.76
N GLU A 155 -1.74 11.84 -23.03
CA GLU A 155 -1.14 10.57 -23.43
C GLU A 155 -1.55 9.45 -22.49
N ASP A 156 -1.53 8.21 -23.01
CA ASP A 156 -1.95 7.03 -22.26
C ASP A 156 -0.86 6.63 -21.25
N ILE A 157 -1.26 6.38 -19.99
CA ILE A 157 -0.37 6.10 -18.87
C ILE A 157 0.07 4.64 -18.93
N VAL A 158 1.38 4.41 -18.99
CA VAL A 158 2.00 3.07 -18.94
C VAL A 158 2.30 2.67 -17.50
N TYR A 159 2.76 3.64 -16.69
CA TYR A 159 3.13 3.42 -15.30
C TYR A 159 3.01 4.73 -14.52
N ALA A 160 2.71 4.64 -13.23
CA ALA A 160 2.72 5.78 -12.33
C ALA A 160 3.24 5.39 -10.93
N SER A 161 4.05 6.26 -10.32
CA SER A 161 4.45 6.14 -8.91
C SER A 161 4.45 7.49 -8.20
N ILE A 162 4.48 7.45 -6.87
CA ILE A 162 4.58 8.63 -6.02
C ILE A 162 5.69 8.44 -4.98
N SER A 163 6.35 9.54 -4.66
CA SER A 163 7.39 9.65 -3.62
C SER A 163 7.12 10.88 -2.74
N GLU A 164 8.09 11.27 -1.92
CA GLU A 164 7.97 12.41 -1.02
C GLU A 164 7.68 13.76 -1.71
N ASN A 165 8.28 13.98 -2.89
CA ASN A 165 8.24 15.27 -3.60
C ASN A 165 7.73 15.16 -5.04
N TRP A 166 7.64 13.94 -5.60
CA TRP A 166 7.41 13.72 -7.02
C TRP A 166 6.32 12.68 -7.26
N ILE A 167 5.49 12.95 -8.25
CA ILE A 167 4.74 11.94 -9.02
C ILE A 167 5.56 11.66 -10.27
N LEU A 168 5.82 10.39 -10.57
CA LEU A 168 6.63 9.97 -11.70
C LEU A 168 5.78 9.09 -12.61
N LEU A 169 5.72 9.44 -13.89
CA LEU A 169 4.88 8.78 -14.88
C LEU A 169 5.74 8.23 -16.01
N ILE A 170 5.28 7.15 -16.62
CA ILE A 170 5.67 6.74 -17.97
C ILE A 170 4.42 6.79 -18.83
N THR A 171 4.49 7.40 -20.01
CA THR A 171 3.40 7.45 -20.98
C THR A 171 3.81 6.90 -22.33
N ASN A 172 2.84 6.47 -23.13
CA ASN A 172 3.05 6.22 -24.56
C ASN A 172 3.35 7.56 -25.25
N SER A 173 4.45 7.61 -26.02
CA SER A 173 4.86 8.82 -26.74
C SER A 173 3.96 9.07 -27.95
N LYS A 174 3.52 10.32 -28.15
CA LYS A 174 2.93 10.77 -29.43
C LYS A 174 3.97 11.23 -30.46
N GLU A 175 5.20 11.51 -30.04
CA GLU A 175 6.26 11.95 -30.95
C GLU A 175 6.83 10.78 -31.75
N ALA A 176 6.91 10.95 -33.08
CA ALA A 176 7.42 9.93 -33.99
C ALA A 176 8.88 9.57 -33.68
N GLY A 177 9.19 8.28 -33.71
CA GLY A 177 10.53 7.75 -33.39
C GLY A 177 10.78 7.50 -31.89
N TYR A 178 9.89 7.93 -31.00
CA TYR A 178 9.96 7.64 -29.57
C TYR A 178 8.96 6.56 -29.17
N LYS A 179 9.37 5.65 -28.28
CA LYS A 179 8.58 4.53 -27.76
C LYS A 179 7.69 4.97 -26.60
N ARG A 180 8.27 5.67 -25.62
CA ARG A 180 7.62 6.14 -24.39
C ARG A 180 8.27 7.43 -23.91
N SER A 181 7.60 8.19 -23.05
CA SER A 181 8.20 9.31 -22.31
C SER A 181 8.21 9.03 -20.81
N ILE A 182 9.23 9.55 -20.12
CA ILE A 182 9.32 9.56 -18.65
C ILE A 182 9.06 11.00 -18.21
N ARG A 183 8.11 11.20 -17.30
CA ARG A 183 7.65 12.52 -16.85
C ARG A 183 7.76 12.64 -15.34
N ALA A 184 8.29 13.74 -14.84
CA ALA A 184 8.29 14.09 -13.42
C ALA A 184 7.38 15.28 -13.16
N TRP A 185 6.47 15.09 -12.21
CA TRP A 185 5.41 16.02 -11.85
C TRP A 185 5.54 16.38 -10.37
N SER A 186 5.33 17.65 -10.05
CA SER A 186 5.22 18.12 -8.66
C SER A 186 3.88 17.70 -8.05
N LEU A 187 3.79 17.70 -6.71
CA LEU A 187 2.60 17.23 -6.00
C LEU A 187 1.35 18.11 -6.16
N ASP A 188 1.49 19.35 -6.62
CA ASP A 188 0.38 20.22 -7.06
C ASP A 188 -0.08 19.93 -8.51
N GLY A 189 0.57 18.97 -9.17
CA GLY A 189 0.18 18.47 -10.48
C GLY A 189 0.68 19.33 -11.65
N GLN A 190 1.83 19.98 -11.53
CA GLN A 190 2.53 20.61 -12.65
C GLN A 190 3.58 19.63 -13.21
N GLU A 191 3.74 19.57 -14.53
CA GLU A 191 4.86 18.84 -15.15
C GLU A 191 6.13 19.68 -15.03
N VAL A 192 7.21 19.08 -14.50
CA VAL A 192 8.47 19.77 -14.22
C VAL A 192 9.57 19.36 -15.21
N SER A 193 9.62 18.08 -15.59
CA SER A 193 10.55 17.60 -16.62
C SER A 193 10.04 16.36 -17.35
N ILE A 194 10.51 16.20 -18.58
CA ILE A 194 10.16 15.11 -19.51
C ILE A 194 11.43 14.60 -20.20
N ARG A 195 11.48 13.30 -20.48
CA ARG A 195 12.46 12.70 -21.40
C ARG A 195 11.79 11.66 -22.29
N ASN A 196 11.87 11.87 -23.60
CA ASN A 196 11.39 10.94 -24.61
C ASN A 196 12.45 9.86 -24.87
N ILE A 197 12.03 8.60 -24.94
CA ILE A 197 12.90 7.42 -25.07
C ILE A 197 12.61 6.69 -26.38
N SER A 198 13.62 6.56 -27.24
CA SER A 198 13.52 5.92 -28.57
C SER A 198 14.18 4.54 -28.62
N ASN A 199 15.24 4.32 -27.85
CA ASN A 199 16.05 3.10 -27.90
C ASN A 199 15.47 1.94 -27.09
N TYR A 200 14.91 2.17 -25.90
CA TYR A 200 14.38 1.11 -25.02
C TYR A 200 12.92 1.35 -24.57
N TYR A 201 12.33 0.39 -23.86
CA TYR A 201 11.02 0.53 -23.23
C TYR A 201 11.18 0.73 -21.71
N PRO A 202 11.03 1.96 -21.16
CA PRO A 202 10.92 2.14 -19.72
C PRO A 202 9.65 1.44 -19.22
N VAL A 203 9.76 0.65 -18.15
CA VAL A 203 8.66 -0.16 -17.58
C VAL A 203 8.23 0.29 -16.18
N SER A 204 9.16 0.83 -15.38
CA SER A 204 8.81 1.50 -14.12
C SER A 204 9.80 2.61 -13.80
N VAL A 205 9.36 3.56 -12.99
CA VAL A 205 10.16 4.69 -12.50
C VAL A 205 9.86 4.93 -11.02
N SER A 206 10.87 5.25 -10.23
CA SER A 206 10.75 5.46 -8.79
C SER A 206 11.76 6.48 -8.28
N HIS A 207 11.48 7.09 -7.13
CA HIS A 207 12.40 7.99 -6.43
C HIS A 207 12.53 7.54 -4.98
N TYR A 208 13.77 7.36 -4.52
CA TYR A 208 14.10 6.85 -3.19
C TYR A 208 14.93 7.89 -2.42
N PRO A 209 14.29 8.89 -1.77
CA PRO A 209 15.01 10.00 -1.13
C PRO A 209 16.00 9.60 -0.03
N THR A 210 15.89 8.37 0.52
CA THR A 210 16.83 7.82 1.50
C THR A 210 18.13 7.31 0.87
N PHE A 211 18.09 6.91 -0.40
CA PHE A 211 19.25 6.46 -1.18
C PHE A 211 19.98 7.66 -1.79
N GLU A 212 19.28 8.42 -2.63
CA GLU A 212 19.79 9.66 -3.25
C GLU A 212 18.61 10.59 -3.52
N LYS A 213 18.70 11.85 -3.09
CA LYS A 213 17.62 12.84 -3.09
C LYS A 213 17.31 13.45 -4.46
N ALA A 214 18.26 13.38 -5.38
CA ALA A 214 18.17 13.95 -6.72
C ALA A 214 18.43 12.86 -7.78
N THR A 215 17.83 11.69 -7.60
CA THR A 215 17.90 10.58 -8.56
C THR A 215 16.55 9.86 -8.71
N PHE A 216 16.08 9.76 -9.95
CA PHE A 216 15.04 8.84 -10.37
C PHE A 216 15.67 7.53 -10.84
N VAL A 217 15.15 6.41 -10.36
CA VAL A 217 15.55 5.06 -10.76
C VAL A 217 14.54 4.55 -11.78
N VAL A 218 14.98 4.28 -12.99
CA VAL A 218 14.15 3.82 -14.12
C VAL A 218 14.52 2.38 -14.44
N ASN A 219 13.56 1.45 -14.35
CA ASN A 219 13.74 0.12 -14.93
C ASN A 219 13.37 0.19 -16.42
N GLY A 220 14.29 -0.23 -17.30
CA GLY A 220 14.13 -0.28 -18.74
C GLY A 220 14.37 -1.68 -19.30
N VAL A 221 13.63 -2.02 -20.37
CA VAL A 221 13.82 -3.26 -21.13
C VAL A 221 14.27 -2.92 -22.54
N ASP A 222 15.34 -3.57 -22.97
CA ASP A 222 15.90 -3.54 -24.31
C ASP A 222 15.56 -4.85 -25.03
N ILE A 223 14.96 -4.72 -26.21
CA ILE A 223 14.51 -5.82 -27.07
C ILE A 223 15.14 -5.75 -28.47
N SER A 224 16.24 -5.00 -28.64
CA SER A 224 16.93 -4.93 -29.94
C SER A 224 17.86 -6.11 -30.21
N GLY A 225 18.19 -6.90 -29.18
CA GLY A 225 19.01 -8.11 -29.27
C GLY A 225 18.21 -9.39 -29.49
N LEU A 226 18.91 -10.52 -29.62
CA LEU A 226 18.30 -11.86 -29.65
C LEU A 226 17.70 -12.28 -28.30
N GLU A 227 18.23 -11.74 -27.21
CA GLU A 227 17.78 -11.98 -25.85
C GLU A 227 17.29 -10.67 -25.24
N THR A 228 16.20 -10.74 -24.46
CA THR A 228 15.69 -9.61 -23.69
C THR A 228 16.71 -9.26 -22.61
N ASN A 229 17.23 -8.03 -22.63
CA ASN A 229 18.05 -7.51 -21.54
C ASN A 229 17.36 -6.32 -20.88
N SER A 230 17.60 -6.11 -19.61
CA SER A 230 16.97 -5.06 -18.82
C SER A 230 17.97 -4.40 -17.89
N PHE A 231 17.63 -3.22 -17.37
CA PHE A 231 18.60 -2.38 -16.67
C PHE A 231 17.92 -1.35 -15.79
N PHE A 232 18.71 -0.81 -14.85
CA PHE A 232 18.36 0.37 -14.08
C PHE A 232 19.16 1.58 -14.58
N ASP A 233 18.46 2.57 -15.14
CA ASP A 233 19.02 3.88 -15.43
C ASP A 233 18.76 4.84 -14.26
N PHE A 234 19.76 5.66 -13.95
CA PHE A 234 19.72 6.63 -12.87
C PHE A 234 19.71 8.03 -13.48
N LEU A 235 18.59 8.75 -13.34
CA LEU A 235 18.37 10.07 -13.93
C LEU A 235 18.34 11.15 -12.86
N ASP A 236 18.86 12.34 -13.14
CA ASP A 236 18.62 13.52 -12.29
C ASP A 236 17.20 14.10 -12.52
N PRO A 237 16.75 15.11 -11.74
CA PRO A 237 15.46 15.75 -11.96
C PRO A 237 15.33 16.51 -13.29
N ALA A 238 16.45 16.83 -13.97
CA ALA A 238 16.46 17.37 -15.33
C ALA A 238 16.45 16.25 -16.40
N MET A 239 16.28 15.00 -15.98
CA MET A 239 16.29 13.77 -16.78
C MET A 239 17.63 13.42 -17.45
N ALA A 240 18.73 14.08 -17.06
CA ALA A 240 20.06 13.71 -17.51
C ALA A 240 20.52 12.41 -16.85
N GLN A 241 21.22 11.55 -17.59
CA GLN A 241 21.65 10.24 -17.11
C GLN A 241 22.93 10.35 -16.27
N LYS A 242 22.85 9.90 -15.02
CA LYS A 242 23.96 9.84 -14.05
C LYS A 242 24.72 8.51 -14.14
N ALA A 243 23.99 7.40 -14.27
CA ALA A 243 24.54 6.05 -14.34
C ALA A 243 23.57 5.07 -15.04
N SER A 244 24.06 3.85 -15.31
CA SER A 244 23.28 2.71 -15.81
C SER A 244 23.84 1.41 -15.24
N ILE A 245 22.99 0.51 -14.78
CA ILE A 245 23.36 -0.84 -14.33
C ILE A 245 22.55 -1.85 -15.13
N ARG A 246 23.23 -2.65 -15.94
CA ARG A 246 22.60 -3.65 -16.80
C ARG A 246 22.55 -5.02 -16.14
N GLY A 247 21.43 -5.71 -16.34
CA GLY A 247 21.32 -7.14 -16.18
C GLY A 247 22.21 -7.87 -17.19
N ASP A 248 22.41 -9.16 -16.93
CA ASP A 248 23.18 -10.03 -17.81
C ASP A 248 22.26 -11.13 -18.34
N ASN A 249 21.64 -10.84 -19.50
CA ASN A 249 20.59 -11.63 -20.15
C ASN A 249 19.50 -12.08 -19.17
N GLU A 250 18.94 -11.11 -18.45
CA GLU A 250 17.93 -11.30 -17.40
C GLU A 250 16.87 -10.20 -17.40
N VAL A 251 15.70 -10.52 -16.84
CA VAL A 251 14.70 -9.53 -16.46
C VAL A 251 14.95 -9.02 -15.03
N MET A 252 15.27 -7.74 -14.93
CA MET A 252 15.41 -6.95 -13.71
C MET A 252 14.00 -6.54 -13.25
N ALA A 253 13.69 -6.70 -11.98
CA ALA A 253 12.36 -6.48 -11.44
C ALA A 253 12.22 -5.09 -10.82
N LYS A 254 12.90 -4.84 -9.69
CA LYS A 254 12.72 -3.61 -8.91
C LYS A 254 13.94 -3.28 -8.04
N GLY A 255 14.08 -2.01 -7.69
CA GLY A 255 14.99 -1.52 -6.66
C GLY A 255 14.27 -1.22 -5.34
N MET A 256 14.96 -1.40 -4.21
CA MET A 256 14.50 -1.03 -2.87
C MET A 256 15.61 -0.35 -2.07
N PRO A 257 15.34 0.76 -1.36
CA PRO A 257 16.35 1.39 -0.51
C PRO A 257 16.72 0.51 0.69
N ALA A 258 18.01 0.43 0.97
CA ALA A 258 18.63 -0.27 2.08
C ALA A 258 19.51 0.69 2.89
N GLY A 259 18.89 1.75 3.40
CA GLY A 259 19.53 2.90 4.01
C GLY A 259 19.92 3.91 2.95
N ASP A 260 21.21 4.26 2.95
CA ASP A 260 21.93 5.07 1.95
C ASP A 260 22.33 4.28 0.69
N LYS A 261 21.97 3.00 0.62
CA LYS A 261 22.24 2.08 -0.49
C LYS A 261 20.96 1.68 -1.21
N LEU A 262 21.09 1.17 -2.42
CA LEU A 262 19.98 0.63 -3.19
C LEU A 262 20.21 -0.86 -3.47
N PHE A 263 19.26 -1.69 -3.05
CA PHE A 263 19.23 -3.11 -3.36
C PHE A 263 18.44 -3.30 -4.66
N LEU A 264 19.04 -3.96 -5.65
CA LEU A 264 18.44 -4.25 -6.95
C LEU A 264 18.31 -5.76 -7.12
N TYR A 265 17.21 -6.23 -7.70
CA TYR A 265 17.06 -7.65 -8.05
C TYR A 265 16.42 -7.86 -9.42
N GLY A 266 16.84 -8.93 -10.07
CA GLY A 266 16.25 -9.53 -11.25
C GLY A 266 16.08 -11.03 -11.07
N GLU A 267 15.75 -11.75 -12.13
CA GLU A 267 15.46 -13.19 -12.08
C GLU A 267 16.70 -14.05 -11.78
N LYS A 268 17.91 -13.57 -12.13
CA LYS A 268 19.19 -14.29 -12.03
C LYS A 268 20.23 -13.59 -11.16
N SER A 269 20.07 -12.30 -10.84
CA SER A 269 21.04 -11.60 -10.01
C SER A 269 20.48 -10.55 -9.06
N ILE A 270 21.23 -10.35 -7.98
CA ILE A 270 20.98 -9.32 -6.97
C ILE A 270 22.23 -8.46 -6.77
N PHE A 271 22.03 -7.17 -6.53
CA PHE A 271 23.07 -6.17 -6.36
C PHE A 271 22.78 -5.30 -5.14
N LEU A 272 23.82 -4.82 -4.48
CA LEU A 272 23.74 -3.67 -3.58
C LEU A 272 24.67 -2.58 -4.11
N ILE A 273 24.16 -1.37 -4.28
CA ILE A 273 24.94 -0.22 -4.75
C ILE A 273 24.96 0.91 -3.74
N ASP A 274 26.03 1.71 -3.76
CA ASP A 274 26.14 2.96 -3.01
C ASP A 274 25.45 4.15 -3.73
N ASN A 275 25.35 5.28 -3.05
CA ASN A 275 24.76 6.51 -3.57
C ASN A 275 25.61 7.22 -4.65
N MET A 276 26.80 6.71 -4.95
CA MET A 276 27.64 7.07 -6.10
C MET A 276 27.47 6.09 -7.27
N PHE A 277 26.51 5.16 -7.16
CA PHE A 277 26.17 4.11 -8.13
C PHE A 277 27.22 3.01 -8.30
N ASN A 278 28.21 2.91 -7.40
CA ASN A 278 29.17 1.82 -7.43
C ASN A 278 28.53 0.54 -6.88
N THR A 279 28.91 -0.60 -7.46
CA THR A 279 28.51 -1.91 -6.93
C THR A 279 29.30 -2.22 -5.67
N VAL A 280 28.60 -2.29 -4.53
CA VAL A 280 29.17 -2.77 -3.25
C VAL A 280 29.36 -4.29 -3.31
N TRP A 281 28.37 -5.00 -3.85
CA TRP A 281 28.47 -6.41 -4.22
C TRP A 281 27.40 -6.82 -5.22
N LYS A 282 27.65 -7.93 -5.93
CA LYS A 282 26.70 -8.63 -6.81
C LYS A 282 26.71 -10.11 -6.44
N LYS A 283 25.54 -10.76 -6.43
CA LYS A 283 25.42 -12.22 -6.50
C LYS A 283 24.62 -12.61 -7.74
N LYS A 284 25.03 -13.71 -8.38
CA LYS A 284 24.28 -14.37 -9.44
C LYS A 284 23.81 -15.73 -8.95
N THR A 285 22.65 -16.17 -9.41
CA THR A 285 22.20 -17.56 -9.33
C THR A 285 22.63 -18.31 -10.60
N ALA A 286 22.78 -19.63 -10.49
CA ALA A 286 23.12 -20.51 -11.62
C ALA A 286 21.90 -21.35 -12.00
N ASP A 287 21.47 -22.23 -11.07
CA ASP A 287 20.44 -23.25 -11.31
C ASP A 287 19.13 -22.95 -10.56
N SER A 288 18.96 -21.68 -10.17
CA SER A 288 17.85 -21.18 -9.34
C SER A 288 17.36 -19.81 -9.79
N LEU A 289 16.10 -19.51 -9.52
CA LEU A 289 15.44 -18.26 -9.92
C LEU A 289 15.06 -17.44 -8.69
N ILE A 290 15.38 -16.15 -8.71
CA ILE A 290 14.93 -15.20 -7.69
C ILE A 290 13.47 -14.86 -8.00
N THR A 291 12.55 -15.31 -7.16
CA THR A 291 11.10 -15.15 -7.38
C THR A 291 10.54 -13.89 -6.73
N ALA A 292 11.14 -13.44 -5.63
CA ALA A 292 10.72 -12.25 -4.90
C ALA A 292 11.84 -11.67 -4.04
N ALA A 293 11.79 -10.37 -3.73
CA ALA A 293 12.78 -9.71 -2.90
C ALA A 293 12.22 -8.46 -2.20
N SER A 294 12.89 -8.00 -1.15
CA SER A 294 12.52 -6.84 -0.33
C SER A 294 13.68 -6.37 0.55
N VAL A 295 13.45 -5.37 1.42
CA VAL A 295 14.44 -4.93 2.43
C VAL A 295 13.76 -4.75 3.79
N ILE A 296 14.14 -5.59 4.77
CA ILE A 296 13.57 -5.53 6.13
C ILE A 296 14.31 -4.47 6.96
N ASP A 297 13.57 -3.75 7.81
CA ASP A 297 14.07 -2.71 8.73
C ASP A 297 14.82 -1.58 7.98
N GLY A 298 14.50 -1.39 6.70
CA GLY A 298 15.20 -0.47 5.79
C GLY A 298 16.69 -0.77 5.62
N LYS A 299 17.17 -1.95 6.01
CA LYS A 299 18.61 -2.25 6.13
C LYS A 299 19.03 -3.61 5.58
N TYR A 300 18.23 -4.66 5.78
CA TYR A 300 18.60 -6.05 5.48
C TYR A 300 17.92 -6.52 4.19
N PRO A 301 18.66 -6.69 3.07
CA PRO A 301 18.11 -7.31 1.88
C PRO A 301 17.57 -8.70 2.20
N VAL A 302 16.40 -9.02 1.69
CA VAL A 302 15.80 -10.35 1.77
C VAL A 302 15.34 -10.78 0.38
N TYR A 303 15.61 -12.02 0.01
CA TYR A 303 15.18 -12.56 -1.28
C TYR A 303 14.79 -14.03 -1.17
N ALA A 304 13.84 -14.43 -2.02
CA ALA A 304 13.38 -15.78 -2.24
C ALA A 304 14.03 -16.33 -3.51
N GLU A 305 14.67 -17.49 -3.38
CA GLU A 305 15.34 -18.20 -4.45
C GLU A 305 14.71 -19.60 -4.58
N ARG A 306 14.01 -19.85 -5.69
CA ARG A 306 13.42 -21.15 -5.99
C ARG A 306 14.44 -22.04 -6.70
N ASP A 307 14.65 -23.23 -6.14
CA ASP A 307 15.44 -24.30 -6.76
C ASP A 307 14.67 -24.85 -7.98
N THR A 308 15.32 -24.93 -9.15
CA THR A 308 14.68 -25.45 -10.36
C THR A 308 14.87 -26.95 -10.56
N GLU A 309 15.89 -27.56 -9.95
CA GLU A 309 16.14 -29.00 -10.04
C GLU A 309 15.21 -29.80 -9.14
N ILE A 310 14.99 -29.37 -7.89
CA ILE A 310 14.12 -30.07 -6.93
C ILE A 310 12.69 -30.19 -7.50
N TYR A 311 12.17 -29.11 -8.07
CA TYR A 311 10.87 -29.11 -8.75
C TYR A 311 10.83 -30.16 -9.88
N SER A 312 11.88 -30.25 -10.70
CA SER A 312 11.92 -31.21 -11.81
C SER A 312 12.05 -32.68 -11.37
N ARG A 313 12.57 -32.96 -10.17
CA ARG A 313 12.80 -34.34 -9.68
C ARG A 313 11.66 -34.85 -8.80
N GLU A 314 11.13 -34.01 -7.93
CA GLU A 314 10.14 -34.40 -6.90
C GLU A 314 8.73 -33.85 -7.16
N ASN A 315 8.55 -33.02 -8.21
CA ASN A 315 7.32 -32.26 -8.46
C ASN A 315 6.89 -31.40 -7.25
N ARG A 316 7.88 -30.93 -6.48
CA ARG A 316 7.76 -30.20 -5.22
C ARG A 316 8.46 -28.86 -5.34
N ASN A 317 7.79 -27.77 -4.98
CA ASN A 317 8.42 -26.45 -4.96
C ASN A 317 9.11 -26.22 -3.62
N VAL A 318 10.40 -25.90 -3.65
CA VAL A 318 11.15 -25.49 -2.45
C VAL A 318 11.79 -24.14 -2.74
N THR A 319 11.60 -23.20 -1.82
CA THR A 319 12.14 -21.84 -1.92
C THR A 319 13.03 -21.52 -0.73
N ASN A 320 14.28 -21.16 -1.00
CA ASN A 320 15.23 -20.68 0.01
C ASN A 320 15.06 -19.16 0.16
N VAL A 321 14.59 -18.73 1.34
CA VAL A 321 14.48 -17.31 1.69
C VAL A 321 15.71 -16.91 2.50
N ARG A 322 16.55 -16.04 1.95
CA ARG A 322 17.78 -15.56 2.61
C ARG A 322 17.69 -14.09 2.98
N ILE A 323 18.02 -13.79 4.24
CA ILE A 323 18.25 -12.44 4.74
C ILE A 323 19.75 -12.21 4.75
N LEU A 324 20.18 -11.10 4.13
CA LEU A 324 21.59 -10.73 4.03
C LEU A 324 21.93 -9.56 4.96
N ASN A 325 23.19 -9.54 5.40
CA ASN A 325 23.83 -8.33 5.89
C ASN A 325 24.25 -7.43 4.71
N GLN A 326 24.60 -6.18 4.99
CA GLN A 326 25.04 -5.23 3.94
C GLN A 326 26.38 -5.60 3.27
N ASP A 327 27.14 -6.55 3.81
CA ASP A 327 28.37 -7.11 3.23
C ASP A 327 28.10 -8.39 2.39
N SER A 328 26.83 -8.71 2.13
CA SER A 328 26.36 -9.91 1.43
C SER A 328 26.46 -11.23 2.20
N SER A 329 26.97 -11.24 3.45
CA SER A 329 26.94 -12.44 4.29
C SER A 329 25.50 -12.83 4.63
N VAL A 330 25.23 -14.15 4.68
CA VAL A 330 23.89 -14.65 5.02
C VAL A 330 23.68 -14.49 6.52
N LYS A 331 22.74 -13.62 6.90
CA LYS A 331 22.32 -13.41 8.30
C LYS A 331 21.41 -14.54 8.78
N LYS A 332 20.49 -14.98 7.92
CA LYS A 332 19.55 -16.06 8.18
C LYS A 332 19.06 -16.67 6.87
N GLU A 333 18.82 -17.97 6.90
CA GLU A 333 18.14 -18.73 5.85
C GLU A 333 16.90 -19.42 6.44
N LEU A 334 15.85 -19.48 5.64
CA LEU A 334 14.57 -20.14 5.92
C LEU A 334 14.18 -20.92 4.66
N ILE A 335 13.84 -22.20 4.82
CA ILE A 335 13.32 -23.03 3.73
C ILE A 335 11.79 -22.97 3.80
N VAL A 336 11.14 -22.64 2.68
CA VAL A 336 9.68 -22.65 2.51
C VAL A 336 9.31 -23.75 1.54
N ASP A 337 8.35 -24.59 1.91
CA ASP A 337 7.90 -25.78 1.18
C ASP A 337 6.83 -25.46 0.11
N ASP A 338 7.00 -24.32 -0.58
CA ASP A 338 6.20 -23.86 -1.70
C ASP A 338 6.98 -22.77 -2.47
N VAL A 339 6.42 -22.24 -3.57
CA VAL A 339 6.94 -21.05 -4.25
C VAL A 339 6.62 -19.80 -3.44
N VAL A 340 7.64 -19.09 -2.94
CA VAL A 340 7.43 -17.73 -2.42
C VAL A 340 7.32 -16.78 -3.60
N THR A 341 6.10 -16.28 -3.86
CA THR A 341 5.77 -15.42 -5.01
C THR A 341 5.88 -13.93 -4.70
N GLY A 342 6.01 -13.55 -3.42
CA GLY A 342 6.15 -12.16 -3.01
C GLY A 342 6.79 -12.00 -1.63
N ILE A 343 7.54 -10.91 -1.46
CA ILE A 343 8.07 -10.47 -0.15
C ILE A 343 7.78 -8.98 0.02
N ILE A 344 6.96 -8.66 1.01
CA ILE A 344 6.53 -7.29 1.29
C ILE A 344 6.98 -6.92 2.70
N SER A 345 7.64 -5.78 2.86
CA SER A 345 8.25 -5.34 4.12
C SER A 345 7.64 -4.02 4.62
N SER A 346 7.49 -3.90 5.93
CA SER A 346 7.09 -2.68 6.62
C SER A 346 7.78 -2.65 7.98
N GLY A 347 8.73 -1.73 8.14
CA GLY A 347 9.63 -1.70 9.30
C GLY A 347 10.31 -3.07 9.50
N LYS A 348 10.24 -3.58 10.72
CA LYS A 348 10.88 -4.84 11.16
C LYS A 348 10.16 -6.12 10.72
N THR A 349 8.99 -6.00 10.10
CA THR A 349 8.17 -7.13 9.66
C THR A 349 8.24 -7.29 8.14
N ALA A 350 8.37 -8.54 7.68
CA ALA A 350 8.11 -8.89 6.28
C ALA A 350 7.12 -10.04 6.18
N ALA A 351 6.26 -9.98 5.17
CA ALA A 351 5.32 -11.03 4.78
C ALA A 351 5.91 -11.79 3.58
N LEU A 352 6.12 -13.09 3.74
CA LEU A 352 6.45 -14.03 2.67
C LEU A 352 5.13 -14.61 2.15
N ILE A 353 4.84 -14.48 0.86
CA ILE A 353 3.59 -14.95 0.25
C ILE A 353 3.87 -16.26 -0.48
N SER A 354 3.19 -17.35 -0.09
CA SER A 354 3.39 -18.69 -0.64
C SER A 354 2.05 -19.40 -0.81
N GLY A 355 1.47 -19.29 -2.01
CA GLY A 355 0.20 -19.93 -2.39
C GLY A 355 -0.99 -19.52 -1.50
N HIS A 356 -1.30 -20.40 -0.54
CA HIS A 356 -2.37 -20.22 0.46
C HIS A 356 -1.89 -19.66 1.80
N GLU A 357 -0.58 -19.56 2.03
CA GLU A 357 -0.01 -19.07 3.29
C GLU A 357 0.73 -17.74 3.17
N ILE A 358 0.79 -17.06 4.32
CA ILE A 358 1.65 -15.91 4.56
C ILE A 358 2.45 -16.18 5.82
N LEU A 359 3.77 -16.21 5.71
CA LEU A 359 4.68 -16.28 6.85
C LEU A 359 5.15 -14.86 7.18
N PHE A 360 4.81 -14.37 8.38
CA PHE A 360 5.28 -13.08 8.87
C PHE A 360 6.58 -13.27 9.64
N ILE A 361 7.69 -12.78 9.08
CA ILE A 361 9.04 -12.88 9.65
C ILE A 361 9.53 -11.53 10.19
N ASN A 362 10.40 -11.57 11.20
CA ASN A 362 11.12 -10.38 11.67
C ASN A 362 12.46 -10.17 10.94
N SER A 363 13.14 -9.05 11.23
CA SER A 363 14.47 -8.72 10.69
C SER A 363 15.60 -9.71 11.06
N ASN A 364 15.35 -10.70 11.94
CA ASN A 364 16.26 -11.80 12.25
C ASN A 364 15.88 -13.12 11.54
N GLY A 365 14.77 -13.12 10.77
CA GLY A 365 14.22 -14.30 10.11
C GLY A 365 13.59 -15.31 11.07
N GLU A 366 13.15 -14.86 12.25
CA GLU A 366 12.26 -15.64 13.10
C GLU A 366 10.82 -15.46 12.57
N ILE A 367 10.09 -16.56 12.33
CA ILE A 367 8.65 -16.52 12.03
C ILE A 367 7.92 -16.06 13.30
N MET A 368 7.21 -14.95 13.20
CA MET A 368 6.41 -14.36 14.28
C MET A 368 4.97 -14.85 14.25
N ASP A 369 4.40 -14.98 13.05
CA ASP A 369 3.00 -15.37 12.86
C ASP A 369 2.78 -15.98 11.47
N THR A 370 1.67 -16.71 11.31
CA THR A 370 1.24 -17.31 10.05
C THR A 370 -0.24 -16.99 9.81
N TYR A 371 -0.59 -16.72 8.55
CA TYR A 371 -1.97 -16.70 8.08
C TYR A 371 -2.15 -17.73 6.96
N THR A 372 -3.21 -18.52 7.05
CA THR A 372 -3.56 -19.54 6.05
C THR A 372 -4.96 -19.23 5.50
N SER A 373 -5.06 -19.09 4.18
CA SER A 373 -6.30 -18.85 3.44
C SER A 373 -6.91 -20.17 2.94
N LYS A 374 -8.24 -20.19 2.74
CA LYS A 374 -8.94 -21.29 2.04
C LYS A 374 -8.88 -21.17 0.51
N MET A 375 -8.49 -20.00 0.00
CA MET A 375 -8.45 -19.62 -1.41
C MET A 375 -7.08 -18.98 -1.72
N ASN A 376 -6.63 -19.02 -2.97
CA ASN A 376 -5.38 -18.36 -3.37
C ASN A 376 -5.34 -16.88 -2.94
N ILE A 377 -4.21 -16.46 -2.38
CA ILE A 377 -3.99 -15.09 -1.95
C ILE A 377 -3.60 -14.26 -3.19
N SER A 378 -4.43 -13.28 -3.54
CA SER A 378 -4.21 -12.39 -4.68
C SER A 378 -3.46 -11.11 -4.31
N GLY A 379 -3.36 -10.78 -3.02
CA GLY A 379 -2.55 -9.65 -2.55
C GLY A 379 -2.40 -9.59 -1.03
N VAL A 380 -1.27 -9.04 -0.59
CA VAL A 380 -0.98 -8.76 0.82
C VAL A 380 -0.47 -7.33 0.92
N TYR A 381 -0.99 -6.56 1.87
CA TYR A 381 -0.71 -5.13 1.98
C TYR A 381 -0.44 -4.78 3.44
N LEU A 382 0.83 -4.61 3.80
CA LEU A 382 1.21 -4.20 5.16
C LEU A 382 0.79 -2.75 5.39
N ALA A 383 -0.07 -2.53 6.38
CA ALA A 383 -0.43 -1.20 6.85
C ALA A 383 0.67 -0.62 7.74
N ASN A 384 1.26 -1.48 8.59
CA ASN A 384 2.39 -1.21 9.47
C ASN A 384 3.04 -2.55 9.89
N GLU A 385 4.02 -2.51 10.80
CA GLU A 385 4.72 -3.71 11.31
C GLU A 385 3.79 -4.78 11.92
N LYS A 386 2.58 -4.40 12.36
CA LYS A 386 1.67 -5.21 13.19
C LYS A 386 0.32 -5.50 12.53
N MET A 387 0.07 -5.00 11.32
CA MET A 387 -1.23 -5.15 10.66
C MET A 387 -1.10 -5.26 9.14
N ALA A 388 -1.76 -6.26 8.58
CA ALA A 388 -1.85 -6.52 7.15
C ALA A 388 -3.31 -6.54 6.69
N TYR A 389 -3.54 -6.11 5.45
CA TYR A 389 -4.74 -6.46 4.69
C TYR A 389 -4.41 -7.56 3.70
N ILE A 390 -5.26 -8.57 3.64
CA ILE A 390 -5.06 -9.79 2.84
C ILE A 390 -6.26 -9.92 1.93
N VAL A 391 -5.99 -10.06 0.64
CA VAL A 391 -6.99 -10.14 -0.42
C VAL A 391 -6.98 -11.56 -0.97
N SER A 392 -8.14 -12.21 -0.91
CA SER A 392 -8.29 -13.63 -1.24
C SER A 392 -9.75 -13.96 -1.55
N GLY A 393 -9.99 -14.61 -2.69
CA GLY A 393 -11.31 -15.14 -3.06
C GLY A 393 -12.47 -14.14 -3.02
N GLY A 394 -12.27 -12.88 -3.42
CA GLY A 394 -13.30 -11.82 -3.36
C GLY A 394 -13.46 -11.15 -1.99
N THR A 395 -12.71 -11.58 -0.96
CA THR A 395 -12.76 -11.04 0.40
C THR A 395 -11.52 -10.24 0.77
N ILE A 396 -11.70 -9.30 1.70
CA ILE A 396 -10.64 -8.47 2.26
C ILE A 396 -10.60 -8.72 3.77
N THR A 397 -9.48 -9.26 4.24
CA THR A 397 -9.27 -9.64 5.64
C THR A 397 -8.21 -8.76 6.27
N ARG A 398 -8.54 -8.09 7.38
CA ARG A 398 -7.56 -7.45 8.28
C ARG A 398 -6.96 -8.52 9.20
N PHE A 399 -5.64 -8.57 9.25
CA PHE A 399 -4.87 -9.48 10.09
C PHE A 399 -3.95 -8.71 11.03
N ASN A 400 -4.11 -8.91 12.34
CA ASN A 400 -3.19 -8.40 13.36
C ASN A 400 -2.06 -9.42 13.57
N ILE A 401 -0.83 -8.98 13.31
CA ILE A 401 0.38 -9.81 13.35
C ILE A 401 0.90 -9.84 14.80
N ASN A 402 1.11 -11.04 15.36
CA ASN A 402 1.70 -11.20 16.69
C ASN A 402 3.21 -10.91 16.70
N VAL A 403 3.59 -9.63 16.73
CA VAL A 403 4.99 -9.21 16.80
C VAL A 403 5.57 -9.47 18.19
N SER A 404 6.31 -10.56 18.31
CA SER A 404 7.06 -10.93 19.52
C SER A 404 8.34 -10.09 19.67
N HIS A 405 8.20 -8.89 20.24
CA HIS A 405 9.38 -8.18 20.73
C HIS A 405 9.97 -8.97 21.91
N LYS A 406 11.12 -9.62 21.71
CA LYS A 406 12.03 -9.98 22.81
C LYS A 406 12.39 -8.67 23.53
N LYS A 407 11.66 -8.35 24.60
CA LYS A 407 12.07 -7.32 25.56
C LYS A 407 13.42 -7.78 26.10
N PHE A 408 14.49 -7.09 25.70
CA PHE A 408 15.77 -7.27 26.38
C PHE A 408 15.54 -7.00 27.86
N GLY A 409 15.94 -7.97 28.69
CA GLY A 409 15.84 -7.84 30.13
C GLY A 409 16.64 -6.63 30.57
N ILE A 410 16.03 -5.79 31.40
CA ILE A 410 16.77 -4.83 32.21
C ILE A 410 17.58 -5.67 33.20
N PHE A 411 18.91 -5.57 33.12
CA PHE A 411 19.86 -5.99 34.14
C PHE A 411 20.65 -4.74 34.56
#